data_AF-A0A958AW19-F1
#
_entry.id   AF-A0A958AW19-F1
#
_cell.length_a   1.000
_cell.length_b   1.000
_cell.length_c   1.000
_cell.angle_alpha   90.00
_cell.angle_beta   90.00
_cell.angle_gamma   90.00
#
_symmetry.space_group_name_H-M   'P 1'
#
loop_
_entity.id
_entity.type
_entity.pdbx_description
1 polymer ?
#
loop_
_entity_poly.entity_id
_entity_poly.type
_entity_poly.pdbx_seq_one_letter_code
_entity_poly.pdbx_strand_id
1 'polypeptide(L)'
;NPPPPADTLHAWVKQFGEAVDLDLDRLAERLAQDEQGLPLAVELTTPGWVSRLAQTAIPGELIRYVRDYEYARLNTDYKRALKQNETDFSRQAREQLERQTADLARRHGLPATGRWLAQLQQRLEKTIHHLNSSLAEIESRQTALTQEVGHLELAFMQAAESGFLGRGQRIARSQHAYMTTVQQLFEVRWQMQIALSQLRLCNQLLAQVQQQAAQGHDITLRVQATRRTLAGRLTGDNALLQHHGASTRSLATPELINSLYENHAGPPADILAVLFTAEESPLDWQGLAPADIGERLIAACRPAFASIATTNVEQIIEQQRSQTPPEHFYAWLMGQATPSWNLDRTRMADGGATLQRLEVLGVPDEDSSIFRRYARMLVSTTDPNRITAFVAHVGAPHSAIQQWDSYQTVYQQAQGQTPLHILPQFQADSRRAEQSFALGSIFGFITNQGAYFYYNPADALERPIKLGQGLANSLHAFTTNSSLVQESRERVDQVVAGRGVEASLHTLARYYETSSGQPPGDELVLRLKRLVREYAAELRQIHQFAPGQLWTANGDHDSPILENEQPYDGR
;
A
#
# COMPACT_ATOMS: atom_id res chain seq x y z
N ASN A 1 -16.14 0.12 19.67
CA ASN A 1 -16.80 0.10 20.98
C ASN A 1 -16.04 0.95 21.97
N PRO A 2 -16.74 1.75 22.82
CA PRO A 2 -16.09 2.47 23.90
C PRO A 2 -15.38 1.48 24.83
N PRO A 3 -14.27 1.91 25.46
CA PRO A 3 -13.56 1.08 26.43
C PRO A 3 -14.52 0.61 27.54
N PRO A 4 -14.54 -0.68 27.94
CA PRO A 4 -15.28 -1.09 29.13
C PRO A 4 -14.78 -0.32 30.36
N PRO A 5 -15.67 0.01 31.31
CA PRO A 5 -15.30 0.69 32.54
C PRO A 5 -14.41 -0.20 33.42
N ALA A 6 -13.64 0.43 34.31
CA ALA A 6 -12.64 -0.25 35.14
C ALA A 6 -13.25 -1.37 36.01
N ASP A 7 -14.47 -1.15 36.53
CA ASP A 7 -15.18 -2.13 37.37
C ASP A 7 -15.51 -3.41 36.60
N THR A 8 -15.86 -3.29 35.31
CA THR A 8 -16.13 -4.44 34.45
C THR A 8 -14.86 -5.25 34.20
N LEU A 9 -13.72 -4.58 33.96
CA LEU A 9 -12.43 -5.26 33.80
C LEU A 9 -12.04 -6.01 35.09
N HIS A 10 -12.23 -5.39 36.24
CA HIS A 10 -11.95 -6.01 37.53
C HIS A 10 -12.83 -7.25 37.78
N ALA A 11 -14.12 -7.16 37.44
CA ALA A 11 -15.04 -8.30 37.51
C ALA A 11 -14.60 -9.46 36.61
N TRP A 12 -14.14 -9.18 35.39
CA TRP A 12 -13.61 -10.21 34.48
C TRP A 12 -12.32 -10.86 34.97
N VAL A 13 -11.41 -10.09 35.57
CA VAL A 13 -10.20 -10.65 36.21
C VAL A 13 -10.56 -11.52 37.40
N LYS A 14 -11.55 -11.11 38.20
CA LYS A 14 -12.07 -11.91 39.32
C LYS A 14 -12.71 -13.20 38.83
N GLN A 15 -13.57 -13.13 37.82
CA GLN A 15 -14.21 -14.29 37.21
C GLN A 15 -13.20 -15.29 36.63
N PHE A 16 -12.16 -14.80 35.94
CA PHE A 16 -11.06 -15.66 35.50
C PHE A 16 -10.40 -16.35 36.69
N GLY A 17 -10.05 -15.59 37.73
CA GLY A 17 -9.41 -16.12 38.93
C GLY A 17 -10.24 -17.19 39.64
N GLU A 18 -11.57 -17.03 39.68
CA GLU A 18 -12.49 -18.03 40.23
C GLU A 18 -12.61 -19.26 39.32
N ALA A 19 -12.61 -19.09 37.99
CA ALA A 19 -12.75 -20.20 37.05
C ALA A 19 -11.54 -21.13 37.00
N VAL A 20 -10.35 -20.62 37.36
CA VAL A 20 -9.11 -21.41 37.40
C VAL A 20 -8.60 -21.64 38.82
N ASP A 21 -9.36 -21.32 39.87
CA ASP A 21 -8.95 -21.45 41.27
C ASP A 21 -7.60 -20.79 41.60
N LEU A 22 -7.40 -19.55 41.15
CA LEU A 22 -6.20 -18.74 41.40
C LEU A 22 -6.10 -18.16 42.82
N ASP A 23 -7.08 -18.45 43.67
CA ASP A 23 -7.02 -18.14 45.10
C ASP A 23 -5.97 -19.02 45.78
N LEU A 24 -5.11 -18.44 46.63
CA LEU A 24 -3.95 -19.15 47.15
C LEU A 24 -4.34 -20.34 48.05
N ASP A 25 -5.40 -20.21 48.84
CA ASP A 25 -5.82 -21.28 49.72
C ASP A 25 -6.42 -22.44 48.90
N ARG A 26 -7.29 -22.12 47.95
CA ARG A 26 -7.87 -23.13 47.04
C ARG A 26 -6.83 -23.81 46.17
N LEU A 27 -5.85 -23.06 45.68
CA LEU A 27 -4.75 -23.61 44.89
C LEU A 27 -3.89 -24.55 45.74
N ALA A 28 -3.62 -24.18 47.00
CA ALA A 28 -2.88 -25.04 47.92
C ALA A 28 -3.64 -26.35 48.19
N GLU A 29 -4.93 -26.26 48.49
CA GLU A 29 -5.80 -27.43 48.70
C GLU A 29 -5.81 -28.35 47.48
N ARG A 30 -5.97 -27.78 46.28
CA ARG A 30 -5.97 -28.54 45.02
C ARG A 30 -4.63 -29.20 44.73
N LEU A 31 -3.52 -28.52 45.00
CA LEU A 31 -2.18 -29.08 44.82
C LEU A 31 -1.88 -30.20 45.84
N ALA A 32 -2.49 -30.12 47.02
CA ALA A 32 -2.33 -31.07 48.11
C ALA A 32 -3.28 -32.28 48.03
N GLN A 33 -3.80 -32.63 46.85
CA GLN A 33 -4.66 -33.80 46.65
C GLN A 33 -3.92 -34.94 45.95
N ASP A 34 -4.32 -36.18 46.24
CA ASP A 34 -3.86 -37.37 45.51
C ASP A 34 -4.66 -37.59 44.20
N GLU A 35 -4.37 -38.68 43.50
CA GLU A 35 -5.05 -39.06 42.25
C GLU A 35 -6.57 -39.33 42.43
N GLN A 36 -7.03 -39.53 43.67
CA GLN A 36 -8.42 -39.76 44.04
C GLN A 36 -9.11 -38.49 44.56
N GLY A 37 -8.39 -37.37 44.64
CA GLY A 37 -8.89 -36.10 45.19
C GLY A 37 -8.86 -36.04 46.73
N LEU A 38 -8.21 -36.99 47.40
CA LEU A 38 -8.10 -37.00 48.86
C LEU A 38 -6.94 -36.11 49.32
N PRO A 39 -7.09 -35.38 50.45
CA PRO A 39 -6.04 -34.51 50.95
C PRO A 39 -4.82 -35.30 51.44
N LEU A 40 -3.64 -34.89 50.99
CA LEU A 40 -2.34 -35.39 51.40
C LEU A 40 -1.94 -34.74 52.74
N ALA A 41 -2.25 -35.43 53.85
CA ALA A 41 -1.91 -34.99 55.21
C ALA A 41 -0.65 -35.70 55.73
N VAL A 42 0.21 -34.99 56.46
CA VAL A 42 1.38 -35.61 57.11
C VAL A 42 0.93 -36.24 58.44
N GLU A 43 0.82 -37.56 58.47
CA GLU A 43 0.42 -38.30 59.69
C GLU A 43 1.55 -39.22 60.16
N LEU A 44 2.40 -38.70 61.05
CA LEU A 44 3.53 -39.45 61.58
C LEU A 44 3.17 -40.12 62.90
N THR A 45 2.74 -41.37 62.85
CA THR A 45 2.45 -42.18 64.05
C THR A 45 3.60 -43.13 64.38
N THR A 46 3.79 -43.44 65.67
CA THR A 46 4.78 -44.44 66.09
C THR A 46 4.27 -45.83 65.70
N PRO A 47 5.03 -46.62 64.91
CA PRO A 47 4.61 -47.96 64.55
C PRO A 47 4.57 -48.89 65.77
N GLY A 48 3.53 -49.73 65.86
CA GLY A 48 3.36 -50.66 66.98
C GLY A 48 4.46 -51.74 67.12
N TRP A 49 5.35 -51.88 66.14
CA TRP A 49 6.53 -52.75 66.24
C TRP A 49 7.68 -52.08 67.00
N VAL A 50 7.83 -50.75 66.90
CA VAL A 50 8.87 -49.99 67.62
C VAL A 50 8.67 -50.11 69.13
N SER A 51 7.42 -50.09 69.59
CA SER A 51 7.07 -50.25 71.01
C SER A 51 7.41 -51.61 71.60
N ARG A 52 7.70 -52.63 70.76
CA ARG A 52 8.06 -53.99 71.21
C ARG A 52 9.56 -54.22 71.29
N LEU A 53 10.37 -53.26 70.83
CA LEU A 53 11.82 -53.36 70.86
C LEU A 53 12.38 -53.17 72.28
N ALA A 54 13.60 -53.66 72.49
CA ALA A 54 14.35 -53.32 73.69
C ALA A 54 14.54 -51.79 73.78
N GLN A 55 14.45 -51.23 74.99
CA GLN A 55 14.52 -49.78 75.22
C GLN A 55 15.76 -49.11 74.61
N THR A 56 16.88 -49.84 74.52
CA THR A 56 18.12 -49.35 73.90
C THR A 56 18.09 -49.30 72.37
N ALA A 57 17.21 -50.08 71.72
CA ALA A 57 17.07 -50.13 70.27
C ALA A 57 16.01 -49.16 69.72
N ILE A 58 15.08 -48.71 70.57
CA ILE A 58 13.95 -47.83 70.17
C ILE A 58 14.43 -46.58 69.41
N PRO A 59 15.41 -45.79 69.89
CA PRO A 59 15.75 -44.52 69.22
C PRO A 59 16.31 -44.70 67.82
N GLY A 60 17.26 -45.63 67.63
CA GLY A 60 17.87 -45.87 66.33
C GLY A 60 16.85 -46.36 65.30
N GLU A 61 15.95 -47.26 65.70
CA GLU A 61 14.89 -47.78 64.83
C GLU A 61 13.82 -46.74 64.51
N LEU A 62 13.44 -45.88 65.46
CA LEU A 62 12.48 -44.83 65.23
C LEU A 62 13.04 -43.72 64.32
N ILE A 63 14.30 -43.32 64.51
CA ILE A 63 14.99 -42.36 63.62
C ILE A 63 15.07 -42.93 62.20
N ARG A 64 15.39 -44.23 62.05
CA ARG A 64 15.36 -44.91 60.75
C ARG A 64 13.97 -44.84 60.12
N TYR A 65 12.93 -45.22 60.86
CA TYR A 65 11.55 -45.15 60.40
C TYR A 65 11.14 -43.74 59.94
N VAL A 66 11.52 -42.70 60.69
CA VAL A 66 11.25 -41.30 60.31
C VAL A 66 11.89 -40.94 58.96
N ARG A 67 13.14 -41.35 58.74
CA ARG A 67 13.85 -41.13 57.46
C ARG A 67 13.20 -41.90 56.31
N ASP A 68 12.81 -43.15 56.56
CA ASP A 68 12.12 -43.99 55.57
C ASP A 68 10.74 -43.40 55.21
N TYR A 69 10.01 -42.88 56.21
CA TYR A 69 8.73 -42.19 56.01
C TYR A 69 8.91 -40.94 55.15
N GLU A 70 9.91 -40.10 55.45
CA GLU A 70 10.21 -38.90 54.67
C GLU A 70 10.44 -39.25 53.20
N TYR A 71 11.28 -40.25 52.96
CA TYR A 71 11.63 -40.68 51.61
C TYR A 71 10.42 -41.24 50.85
N ALA A 72 9.67 -42.16 51.46
CA ALA A 72 8.54 -42.82 50.83
C ALA A 72 7.36 -41.87 50.60
N ARG A 73 6.97 -41.09 51.61
CA ARG A 73 5.78 -40.23 51.53
C ARG A 73 6.09 -38.88 50.88
N LEU A 74 6.93 -38.07 51.51
CA LEU A 74 7.15 -36.68 51.06
C LEU A 74 7.93 -36.64 49.73
N ASN A 75 9.01 -37.40 49.63
CA ASN A 75 9.90 -37.30 48.47
C ASN A 75 9.47 -38.12 47.25
N THR A 76 8.55 -39.08 47.43
CA THR A 76 8.09 -39.96 46.35
C THR A 76 6.61 -39.77 46.05
N ASP A 77 5.72 -40.21 46.93
CA ASP A 77 4.26 -40.21 46.66
C ASP A 77 3.71 -38.79 46.51
N TYR A 78 3.98 -37.93 47.49
CA TYR A 78 3.41 -36.57 47.55
C TYR A 78 3.97 -35.71 46.43
N LYS A 79 5.28 -35.84 46.17
CA LYS A 79 5.93 -35.16 45.05
C LYS A 79 5.40 -35.60 43.69
N ARG A 80 5.05 -36.87 43.51
CA ARG A 80 4.43 -37.38 42.28
C ARG A 80 3.05 -36.75 42.08
N ALA A 81 2.20 -36.81 43.09
CA ALA A 81 0.85 -36.22 43.06
C ALA A 81 0.91 -34.70 42.79
N LEU A 82 1.77 -33.98 43.51
CA LEU A 82 1.98 -32.55 43.32
C LEU A 82 2.35 -32.19 41.88
N LYS A 83 3.29 -32.93 41.27
CA LYS A 83 3.72 -32.70 39.89
C LYS A 83 2.61 -32.97 38.87
N GLN A 84 1.77 -33.98 39.12
CA GLN A 84 0.61 -34.26 38.28
C GLN A 84 -0.40 -33.12 38.37
N ASN A 85 -0.74 -32.68 39.59
CA ASN A 85 -1.65 -31.56 39.84
C ASN A 85 -1.13 -30.25 39.23
N GLU A 86 0.17 -29.97 39.30
CA GLU A 86 0.80 -28.84 38.62
C GLU A 86 0.56 -28.87 37.10
N THR A 87 0.74 -30.05 36.48
CA THR A 87 0.60 -30.23 35.03
C THR A 87 -0.85 -30.01 34.61
N ASP A 88 -1.79 -30.59 35.35
CA ASP A 88 -3.23 -30.48 35.07
C ASP A 88 -3.74 -29.05 35.27
N PHE A 89 -3.30 -28.39 36.36
CA PHE A 89 -3.61 -26.98 36.59
C PHE A 89 -3.05 -26.09 35.48
N SER A 90 -1.77 -26.23 35.14
CA SER A 90 -1.11 -25.40 34.12
C SER A 90 -1.82 -25.51 32.76
N ARG A 91 -2.22 -26.72 32.37
CA ARG A 91 -3.01 -26.96 31.16
C ARG A 91 -4.38 -26.27 31.22
N GLN A 92 -5.15 -26.47 32.29
CA GLN A 92 -6.48 -25.86 32.44
C GLN A 92 -6.40 -24.33 32.44
N ALA A 93 -5.47 -23.75 33.21
CA ALA A 93 -5.29 -22.31 33.30
C ALA A 93 -4.92 -21.69 31.95
N ARG A 94 -4.05 -22.36 31.19
CA ARG A 94 -3.67 -21.94 29.83
C ARG A 94 -4.85 -21.97 28.87
N GLU A 95 -5.58 -23.09 28.80
CA GLU A 95 -6.75 -23.23 27.93
C GLU A 95 -7.82 -22.18 28.26
N GLN A 96 -8.06 -21.93 29.55
CA GLN A 96 -9.02 -20.92 30.00
C GLN A 96 -8.56 -19.50 29.65
N LEU A 97 -7.26 -19.20 29.79
CA LEU A 97 -6.67 -17.93 29.38
C LEU A 97 -6.84 -17.70 27.88
N GLU A 98 -6.49 -18.68 27.05
CA GLU A 98 -6.61 -18.61 25.59
C GLU A 98 -8.07 -18.38 25.17
N ARG A 99 -9.01 -19.17 25.70
CA ARG A 99 -10.46 -19.03 25.43
C ARG A 99 -10.99 -17.65 25.82
N GLN A 100 -10.68 -17.18 27.03
CA GLN A 100 -11.19 -15.89 27.51
C GLN A 100 -10.56 -14.71 26.77
N THR A 101 -9.28 -14.79 26.42
CA THR A 101 -8.59 -13.76 25.62
C THR A 101 -9.22 -13.64 24.23
N ALA A 102 -9.50 -14.77 23.58
CA ALA A 102 -10.16 -14.81 22.28
C ALA A 102 -11.60 -14.25 22.33
N ASP A 103 -12.40 -14.65 23.32
CA ASP A 103 -13.78 -14.16 23.48
C ASP A 103 -13.83 -12.64 23.73
N LEU A 104 -12.95 -12.13 24.61
CA LEU A 104 -12.83 -10.70 24.87
C LEU A 104 -12.37 -9.93 23.62
N ALA A 105 -11.40 -10.46 22.87
CA ALA A 105 -10.92 -9.84 21.64
C ALA A 105 -12.03 -9.73 20.59
N ARG A 106 -12.87 -10.77 20.47
CA ARG A 106 -14.01 -10.79 19.57
C ARG A 106 -15.10 -9.81 19.96
N ARG A 107 -15.54 -9.82 21.23
CA ARG A 107 -16.70 -9.02 21.68
C ARG A 107 -16.36 -7.56 21.95
N HIS A 108 -15.17 -7.30 22.48
CA HIS A 108 -14.78 -5.98 23.00
C HIS A 108 -13.57 -5.38 22.28
N GLY A 109 -12.89 -6.15 21.43
CA GLY A 109 -11.73 -5.70 20.66
C GLY A 109 -10.40 -5.79 21.40
N LEU A 110 -9.30 -5.80 20.64
CA LEU A 110 -7.93 -5.90 21.16
C LEU A 110 -7.57 -4.88 22.26
N PRO A 111 -8.00 -3.60 22.21
CA PRO A 111 -7.68 -2.63 23.26
C PRO A 111 -8.34 -2.92 24.62
N ALA A 112 -9.51 -3.58 24.62
CA ALA A 112 -10.15 -4.00 25.87
C ALA A 112 -9.45 -5.23 26.44
N THR A 113 -9.15 -6.22 25.58
CA THR A 113 -8.39 -7.42 25.93
C THR A 113 -7.02 -7.09 26.50
N GLY A 114 -6.27 -6.16 25.89
CA GLY A 114 -4.97 -5.74 26.39
C GLY A 114 -5.03 -5.11 27.79
N ARG A 115 -6.09 -4.36 28.10
CA ARG A 115 -6.29 -3.79 29.45
C ARG A 115 -6.68 -4.86 30.47
N TRP A 116 -7.49 -5.83 30.08
CA TRP A 116 -7.79 -6.98 30.94
C TRP A 116 -6.53 -7.80 31.25
N LEU A 117 -5.71 -8.10 30.25
CA LEU A 117 -4.42 -8.79 30.43
C LEU A 117 -3.47 -8.00 31.36
N ALA A 118 -3.39 -6.68 31.21
CA ALA A 118 -2.57 -5.83 32.08
C ALA A 118 -3.04 -5.86 33.55
N GLN A 119 -4.35 -5.87 33.80
CA GLN A 119 -4.88 -6.01 35.17
C GLN A 119 -4.63 -7.41 35.74
N LEU A 120 -4.77 -8.46 34.92
CA LEU A 120 -4.45 -9.82 35.32
C LEU A 120 -2.97 -9.97 35.67
N GLN A 121 -2.08 -9.40 34.85
CA GLN A 121 -0.64 -9.32 35.14
C GLN A 121 -0.37 -8.66 36.49
N GLN A 122 -0.95 -7.48 36.76
CA GLN A 122 -0.75 -6.78 38.03
C GLN A 122 -1.25 -7.61 39.23
N ARG A 123 -2.35 -8.34 39.07
CA ARG A 123 -2.86 -9.25 40.11
C ARG A 123 -1.88 -10.40 40.35
N LEU A 124 -1.37 -11.04 39.29
CA LEU A 124 -0.41 -12.14 39.40
C LEU A 124 0.90 -11.68 40.06
N GLU A 125 1.42 -10.51 39.69
CA GLU A 125 2.61 -9.92 40.32
C GLU A 125 2.43 -9.72 41.83
N LYS A 126 1.26 -9.21 42.25
CA LYS A 126 0.92 -9.08 43.69
C LYS A 126 0.87 -10.45 44.39
N THR A 127 0.25 -11.44 43.75
CA THR A 127 0.17 -12.82 44.29
C THR A 127 1.57 -13.44 44.41
N ILE A 128 2.42 -13.28 43.41
CA ILE A 128 3.82 -13.75 43.42
C ILE A 128 4.61 -13.09 44.54
N HIS A 129 4.45 -11.77 44.73
CA HIS A 129 5.11 -11.06 45.82
C HIS A 129 4.68 -11.61 47.19
N HIS A 130 3.37 -11.82 47.40
CA HIS A 130 2.86 -12.41 48.62
C HIS A 130 3.38 -13.83 48.88
N LEU A 131 3.43 -14.67 47.84
CA LEU A 131 4.00 -16.03 47.93
C LEU A 131 5.48 -16.02 48.31
N ASN A 132 6.29 -15.10 47.75
CA ASN A 132 7.70 -14.96 48.12
C ASN A 132 7.87 -14.57 49.58
N SER A 133 7.04 -13.66 50.10
CA SER A 133 7.05 -13.31 51.52
C SER A 133 6.68 -14.51 52.41
N SER A 134 5.62 -15.24 52.05
CA SER A 134 5.21 -16.45 52.78
C SER A 134 6.28 -17.55 52.75
N LEU A 135 6.96 -17.75 51.61
CA LEU A 135 8.05 -18.72 51.49
C LEU A 135 9.22 -18.39 52.43
N ALA A 136 9.58 -17.12 52.59
CA ALA A 136 10.64 -16.72 53.53
C ALA A 136 10.27 -17.04 54.99
N GLU A 137 9.00 -16.88 55.37
CA GLU A 137 8.50 -17.26 56.69
C GLU A 137 8.53 -18.78 56.90
N ILE A 138 8.11 -19.55 55.90
CA ILE A 138 8.13 -21.02 55.91
C ILE A 138 9.57 -21.54 56.01
N GLU A 139 10.51 -20.97 55.25
CA GLU A 139 11.93 -21.34 55.26
C GLU A 139 12.59 -21.06 56.61
N SER A 140 12.27 -19.91 57.23
CA SER A 140 12.73 -19.59 58.59
C SER A 140 12.22 -20.62 59.60
N ARG A 141 10.93 -20.98 59.52
CA ARG A 141 10.32 -22.00 60.39
C ARG A 141 10.93 -23.39 60.16
N GLN A 142 11.18 -23.77 58.90
CA GLN A 142 11.84 -25.04 58.57
C GLN A 142 13.24 -25.11 59.17
N THR A 143 14.00 -24.02 59.09
CA THR A 143 15.37 -23.95 59.62
C THR A 143 15.37 -24.12 61.14
N ALA A 144 14.48 -23.42 61.84
CA ALA A 144 14.32 -23.55 63.29
C ALA A 144 13.96 -25.00 63.71
N LEU A 145 12.96 -25.60 63.05
CA LEU A 145 12.54 -26.97 63.32
C LEU A 145 13.64 -27.99 62.97
N THR A 146 14.41 -27.77 61.92
CA THR A 146 15.52 -28.67 61.55
C THR A 146 16.61 -28.68 62.62
N GLN A 147 16.95 -27.50 63.18
CA GLN A 147 17.90 -27.39 64.29
C GLN A 147 17.35 -28.07 65.55
N GLU A 148 16.08 -27.84 65.88
CA GLU A 148 15.41 -28.44 67.04
C GLU A 148 15.35 -29.97 66.94
N VAL A 149 14.99 -30.51 65.78
CA VAL A 149 15.02 -31.97 65.52
C VAL A 149 16.42 -32.53 65.73
N GLY A 150 17.47 -31.87 65.23
CA GLY A 150 18.85 -32.31 65.46
C GLY A 150 19.24 -32.36 66.94
N HIS A 151 18.81 -31.38 67.74
CA HIS A 151 18.99 -31.40 69.20
C HIS A 151 18.20 -32.52 69.89
N LEU A 152 16.95 -32.74 69.47
CA LEU A 152 16.09 -33.78 70.01
C LEU A 152 16.56 -35.19 69.64
N GLU A 153 17.12 -35.41 68.46
CA GLU A 153 17.74 -36.69 68.06
C GLU A 153 18.88 -37.07 69.02
N LEU A 154 19.79 -36.13 69.29
CA LEU A 154 20.89 -36.34 70.23
C LEU A 154 20.38 -36.63 71.64
N ALA A 155 19.42 -35.83 72.13
CA ALA A 155 18.82 -36.02 73.45
C ALA A 155 18.08 -37.37 73.56
N PHE A 156 17.44 -37.81 72.48
CA PHE A 156 16.72 -39.08 72.44
C PHE A 156 17.66 -40.29 72.44
N MET A 157 18.77 -40.21 71.71
CA MET A 157 19.84 -41.22 71.76
C MET A 157 20.48 -41.30 73.15
N GLN A 158 20.81 -40.16 73.77
CA GLN A 158 21.38 -40.09 75.12
C GLN A 158 20.42 -40.62 76.21
N ALA A 159 19.10 -40.44 76.03
CA ALA A 159 18.11 -40.98 76.96
C ALA A 159 18.18 -42.52 77.06
N ALA A 160 18.57 -43.20 75.99
CA ALA A 160 18.75 -44.66 75.94
C ALA A 160 19.99 -45.13 76.74
N GLU A 161 21.04 -44.32 76.75
CA GLU A 161 22.32 -44.60 77.41
C GLU A 161 22.26 -44.31 78.93
N SER A 162 21.28 -43.51 79.36
CA SER A 162 21.12 -43.12 80.76
C SER A 162 20.82 -44.29 81.71
N GLY A 163 21.17 -44.17 82.99
CA GLY A 163 21.05 -45.23 84.00
C GLY A 163 19.63 -45.83 84.16
N PHE A 164 19.55 -47.07 84.70
CA PHE A 164 18.33 -47.91 84.70
C PHE A 164 17.09 -47.26 85.33
N LEU A 165 17.26 -46.47 86.40
CA LEU A 165 16.14 -45.83 87.10
C LEU A 165 15.47 -44.77 86.21
N GLY A 166 14.16 -44.92 85.95
CA GLY A 166 13.37 -43.96 85.18
C GLY A 166 13.69 -43.87 83.68
N ARG A 167 14.48 -44.81 83.13
CA ARG A 167 14.85 -44.84 81.70
C ARG A 167 13.63 -44.85 80.78
N GLY A 168 12.65 -45.70 81.05
CA GLY A 168 11.45 -45.83 80.21
C GLY A 168 10.64 -44.53 80.09
N GLN A 169 10.47 -43.78 81.18
CA GLN A 169 9.76 -42.50 81.14
C GLN A 169 10.56 -41.42 80.39
N ARG A 170 11.89 -41.40 80.53
CA ARG A 170 12.75 -40.46 79.78
C ARG A 170 12.70 -40.74 78.28
N ILE A 171 12.84 -42.01 77.87
CA ILE A 171 12.71 -42.43 76.48
C ILE A 171 11.34 -42.06 75.92
N ALA A 172 10.24 -42.34 76.64
CA ALA A 172 8.90 -42.03 76.16
C ALA A 172 8.67 -40.52 75.97
N ARG A 173 9.18 -39.68 76.90
CA ARG A 173 9.09 -38.21 76.77
C ARG A 173 9.92 -37.68 75.60
N SER A 174 11.18 -38.12 75.48
CA SER A 174 12.05 -37.73 74.36
C SER A 174 11.51 -38.20 73.02
N GLN A 175 10.95 -39.42 72.97
CA GLN A 175 10.27 -39.95 71.79
C GLN A 175 9.08 -39.07 71.38
N HIS A 176 8.21 -38.73 72.32
CA HIS A 176 7.03 -37.92 72.01
C HIS A 176 7.41 -36.52 71.51
N ALA A 177 8.39 -35.87 72.17
CA ALA A 177 8.92 -34.58 71.72
C ALA A 177 9.52 -34.69 70.32
N TYR A 178 10.41 -35.67 70.09
CA TYR A 178 11.02 -35.91 68.78
C TYR A 178 9.97 -36.12 67.68
N MET A 179 9.02 -37.03 67.88
CA MET A 179 7.99 -37.35 66.88
C MET A 179 7.09 -36.15 66.57
N THR A 180 6.73 -35.37 67.59
CA THR A 180 5.89 -34.16 67.41
C THR A 180 6.63 -33.10 66.60
N THR A 181 7.89 -32.80 66.95
CA THR A 181 8.69 -31.80 66.22
C THR A 181 9.02 -32.26 64.80
N VAL A 182 9.28 -33.56 64.59
CA VAL A 182 9.47 -34.13 63.24
C VAL A 182 8.19 -34.04 62.41
N GLN A 183 7.02 -34.34 62.98
CA GLN A 183 5.76 -34.18 62.26
C GLN A 183 5.57 -32.73 61.81
N GLN A 184 5.78 -31.76 62.70
CA GLN A 184 5.73 -30.34 62.36
C GLN A 184 6.76 -29.96 61.28
N LEU A 185 7.97 -30.50 61.34
CA LEU A 185 8.99 -30.29 60.31
C LEU A 185 8.52 -30.82 58.95
N PHE A 186 7.93 -32.01 58.90
CA PHE A 186 7.40 -32.60 57.68
C PHE A 186 6.21 -31.81 57.13
N GLU A 187 5.30 -31.35 57.99
CA GLU A 187 4.19 -30.46 57.61
C GLU A 187 4.73 -29.16 56.98
N VAL A 188 5.71 -28.51 57.61
CA VAL A 188 6.34 -27.28 57.09
C VAL A 188 7.08 -27.54 55.76
N ARG A 189 7.80 -28.66 55.64
CA ARG A 189 8.44 -29.05 54.36
C ARG A 189 7.42 -29.28 53.26
N TRP A 190 6.29 -29.90 53.57
CA TRP A 190 5.21 -30.13 52.62
C TRP A 190 4.55 -28.82 52.19
N GLN A 191 4.25 -27.93 53.14
CA GLN A 191 3.76 -26.57 52.86
C GLN A 191 4.73 -25.79 51.98
N MET A 192 6.05 -25.91 52.22
CA MET A 192 7.06 -25.27 51.37
C MET A 192 7.02 -25.80 49.93
N GLN A 193 6.88 -27.12 49.74
CA GLN A 193 6.77 -27.71 48.40
C GLN A 193 5.52 -27.23 47.66
N ILE A 194 4.38 -27.13 48.36
CA ILE A 194 3.15 -26.57 47.79
C ILE A 194 3.36 -25.11 47.40
N ALA A 195 3.87 -24.27 48.29
CA ALA A 195 4.10 -22.85 48.04
C ALA A 195 5.08 -22.60 46.87
N LEU A 196 6.16 -23.38 46.76
CA LEU A 196 7.07 -23.35 45.61
C LEU A 196 6.38 -23.73 44.29
N SER A 197 5.41 -24.63 44.36
CA SER A 197 4.64 -25.08 43.20
C SER A 197 3.61 -24.03 42.77
N GLN A 198 2.92 -23.41 43.72
CA GLN A 198 2.07 -22.23 43.50
C GLN A 198 2.86 -21.11 42.83
N LEU A 199 4.06 -20.80 43.36
CA LEU A 199 4.94 -19.78 42.79
C LEU A 199 5.33 -20.10 41.35
N ARG A 200 5.69 -21.36 41.04
CA ARG A 200 6.00 -21.79 39.68
C ARG A 200 4.80 -21.63 38.75
N LEU A 201 3.60 -22.05 39.17
CA LEU A 201 2.38 -21.93 38.37
C LEU A 201 1.99 -20.47 38.12
N CYS A 202 2.04 -19.61 39.14
CA CYS A 202 1.79 -18.18 38.99
C CYS A 202 2.78 -17.51 38.03
N ASN A 203 4.06 -17.86 38.09
CA ASN A 203 5.08 -17.35 37.16
C ASN A 203 4.86 -17.85 35.72
N GLN A 204 4.51 -19.13 35.53
CA GLN A 204 4.18 -19.66 34.21
C GLN A 204 2.96 -18.95 33.61
N LEU A 205 1.91 -18.74 34.41
CA LEU A 205 0.72 -18.05 33.97
C LEU A 205 1.00 -16.56 33.67
N LEU A 206 1.83 -15.90 34.48
CA LEU A 206 2.28 -14.53 34.23
C LEU A 206 3.02 -14.42 32.88
N ALA A 207 3.93 -15.36 32.59
CA ALA A 207 4.64 -15.39 31.31
C ALA A 207 3.67 -15.59 30.12
N GLN A 208 2.65 -16.45 30.27
CA GLN A 208 1.62 -16.64 29.25
C GLN A 208 0.77 -15.38 29.03
N VAL A 209 0.37 -14.70 30.12
CA VAL A 209 -0.36 -13.43 30.05
C VAL A 209 0.45 -12.37 29.31
N GLN A 210 1.75 -12.25 29.62
CA GLN A 210 2.66 -11.33 28.94
C GLN A 210 2.82 -11.66 27.45
N GLN A 211 2.93 -12.95 27.10
CA GLN A 211 2.99 -13.39 25.70
C GLN A 211 1.72 -13.01 24.94
N GLN A 212 0.53 -13.27 25.50
CA GLN A 212 -0.75 -12.90 24.90
C GLN A 212 -0.90 -11.38 24.76
N ALA A 213 -0.43 -10.61 25.74
CA ALA A 213 -0.45 -9.15 25.69
C ALA A 213 0.45 -8.62 24.56
N ALA A 214 1.65 -9.18 24.41
CA ALA A 214 2.57 -8.84 23.33
C ALA A 214 1.98 -9.18 21.94
N GLN A 215 1.35 -10.36 21.81
CA GLN A 215 0.65 -10.75 20.57
C GLN A 215 -0.48 -9.77 20.22
N GLY A 216 -1.35 -9.44 21.18
CA GLY A 216 -2.41 -8.45 20.97
C GLY A 216 -1.89 -7.06 20.59
N HIS A 217 -0.74 -6.66 21.13
CA HIS A 217 -0.08 -5.40 20.76
C HIS A 217 0.46 -5.42 19.32
N ASP A 218 1.17 -6.47 18.92
CA ASP A 218 1.67 -6.62 17.54
C ASP A 218 0.54 -6.56 16.52
N ILE A 219 -0.55 -7.27 16.78
CA ILE A 219 -1.74 -7.26 15.90
C ILE A 219 -2.36 -5.86 15.85
N THR A 220 -2.43 -5.16 16.98
CA THR A 220 -2.90 -3.76 17.00
C THR A 220 -2.04 -2.87 16.10
N LEU A 221 -0.71 -3.01 16.15
CA LEU A 221 0.20 -2.26 15.27
C LEU A 221 0.00 -2.62 13.80
N ARG A 222 -0.21 -3.90 13.48
CA ARG A 222 -0.50 -4.36 12.10
C ARG A 222 -1.82 -3.82 11.58
N VAL A 223 -2.86 -3.78 12.40
CA VAL A 223 -4.16 -3.18 12.02
C VAL A 223 -4.00 -1.67 11.80
N GLN A 224 -3.20 -0.98 12.62
CA GLN A 224 -2.89 0.43 12.39
C GLN A 224 -2.10 0.66 11.09
N ALA A 225 -1.14 -0.20 10.78
CA ALA A 225 -0.41 -0.15 9.52
C ALA A 225 -1.35 -0.39 8.33
N THR A 226 -2.22 -1.40 8.43
CA THR A 226 -3.27 -1.69 7.45
C THR A 226 -4.15 -0.46 7.20
N ARG A 227 -4.58 0.24 8.26
CA ARG A 227 -5.35 1.49 8.15
C ARG A 227 -4.60 2.55 7.35
N ARG A 228 -3.28 2.71 7.57
CA ARG A 228 -2.45 3.67 6.81
C ARG A 228 -2.32 3.25 5.35
N THR A 229 -2.12 1.96 5.07
CA THR A 229 -2.04 1.43 3.70
C THR A 229 -3.35 1.65 2.94
N LEU A 230 -4.49 1.35 3.56
CA LEU A 230 -5.81 1.58 2.96
C LEU A 230 -6.09 3.08 2.74
N ALA A 231 -5.73 3.93 3.69
CA ALA A 231 -5.82 5.39 3.53
C ALA A 231 -4.93 5.90 2.38
N GLY A 232 -3.73 5.34 2.22
CA GLY A 232 -2.83 5.66 1.10
C GLY A 232 -3.42 5.27 -0.26
N ARG A 233 -4.03 4.08 -0.36
CA ARG A 233 -4.74 3.64 -1.58
C ARG A 233 -5.87 4.60 -1.95
N LEU A 234 -6.70 5.00 -0.97
CA LEU A 234 -7.78 5.97 -1.19
C LEU A 234 -7.28 7.31 -1.75
N THR A 235 -6.15 7.82 -1.27
CA THR A 235 -5.57 9.07 -1.80
C THR A 235 -5.05 8.91 -3.23
N GLY A 236 -4.41 7.77 -3.55
CA GLY A 236 -3.93 7.46 -4.89
C GLY A 236 -5.06 7.28 -5.91
N ASP A 237 -6.08 6.50 -5.56
CA ASP A 237 -7.24 6.25 -6.43
C ASP A 237 -8.04 7.54 -6.66
N ASN A 238 -8.20 8.38 -5.64
CA ASN A 238 -8.83 9.69 -5.80
C ASN A 238 -8.02 10.64 -6.70
N ALA A 239 -6.69 10.59 -6.65
CA ALA A 239 -5.85 11.37 -7.56
C ALA A 239 -6.04 10.94 -9.02
N LEU A 240 -6.13 9.64 -9.29
CA LEU A 240 -6.46 9.12 -10.62
C LEU A 240 -7.85 9.56 -11.06
N LEU A 241 -8.83 9.60 -10.14
CA LEU A 241 -10.17 10.08 -10.47
C LEU A 241 -10.20 11.58 -10.82
N GLN A 242 -9.31 12.39 -10.26
CA GLN A 242 -9.23 13.83 -10.48
C GLN A 242 -8.49 14.25 -11.76
N HIS A 243 -7.68 13.37 -12.38
CA HIS A 243 -6.74 13.74 -13.46
C HIS A 243 -7.29 13.71 -14.90
N HIS A 244 -8.60 13.66 -15.12
CA HIS A 244 -9.19 13.59 -16.47
C HIS A 244 -10.28 14.66 -16.70
N GLY A 245 -9.89 15.87 -17.12
CA GLY A 245 -10.80 16.92 -17.59
C GLY A 245 -10.50 18.32 -17.08
N ALA A 246 -10.89 19.36 -17.84
CA ALA A 246 -10.66 20.77 -17.49
C ALA A 246 -11.58 21.31 -16.37
N SER A 247 -12.69 20.63 -16.08
CA SER A 247 -13.54 20.90 -14.91
C SER A 247 -14.28 19.63 -14.49
N THR A 248 -14.26 19.32 -13.19
CA THR A 248 -14.94 18.13 -12.63
C THR A 248 -15.92 18.60 -11.55
N ARG A 249 -17.22 18.41 -11.76
CA ARG A 249 -18.22 18.52 -10.68
C ARG A 249 -18.42 17.14 -10.08
N SER A 250 -18.00 16.95 -8.83
CA SER A 250 -18.33 15.75 -8.08
C SER A 250 -19.78 15.81 -7.62
N LEU A 251 -20.53 14.72 -7.82
CA LEU A 251 -21.85 14.52 -7.21
C LEU A 251 -21.75 13.91 -5.79
N ALA A 252 -20.56 13.43 -5.40
CA ALA A 252 -20.32 12.80 -4.11
C ALA A 252 -20.17 13.85 -3.00
N THR A 253 -21.27 14.53 -2.64
CA THR A 253 -21.29 15.42 -1.48
C THR A 253 -21.32 14.60 -0.17
N PRO A 254 -20.83 15.15 0.96
CA PRO A 254 -20.90 14.46 2.24
C PRO A 254 -22.31 13.99 2.62
N GLU A 255 -23.34 14.77 2.27
CA GLU A 255 -24.74 14.44 2.53
C GLU A 255 -25.22 13.25 1.70
N LEU A 256 -24.83 13.20 0.42
CA LEU A 256 -25.16 12.05 -0.43
C LEU A 256 -24.43 10.79 0.07
N ILE A 257 -23.14 10.90 0.38
CA ILE A 257 -22.35 9.77 0.88
C ILE A 257 -22.97 9.22 2.16
N ASN A 258 -23.30 10.08 3.12
CA ASN A 258 -23.93 9.66 4.37
C ASN A 258 -25.29 9.00 4.12
N SER A 259 -26.14 9.57 3.26
CA SER A 259 -27.45 8.96 2.97
C SER A 259 -27.33 7.61 2.25
N LEU A 260 -26.38 7.45 1.32
CA LEU A 260 -26.10 6.15 0.69
C LEU A 260 -25.61 5.12 1.72
N TYR A 261 -24.74 5.55 2.65
CA TYR A 261 -24.24 4.68 3.70
C TYR A 261 -25.38 4.29 4.64
N GLU A 262 -26.18 5.22 5.13
CA GLU A 262 -27.32 4.92 6.02
C GLU A 262 -28.36 4.00 5.38
N ASN A 263 -28.62 4.17 4.08
CA ASN A 263 -29.65 3.39 3.37
C ASN A 263 -29.19 2.00 2.95
N HIS A 264 -27.89 1.82 2.67
CA HIS A 264 -27.37 0.59 2.06
C HIS A 264 -26.32 -0.12 2.91
N ALA A 265 -25.54 0.60 3.72
CA ALA A 265 -24.53 0.03 4.59
C ALA A 265 -25.03 0.01 6.05
N GLY A 266 -25.00 -1.18 6.67
CA GLY A 266 -25.29 -1.31 8.09
C GLY A 266 -24.20 -0.65 8.97
N PRO A 267 -24.39 -0.65 10.30
CA PRO A 267 -23.37 -0.22 11.24
C PRO A 267 -22.04 -0.97 11.00
N PRO A 268 -20.87 -0.30 10.98
CA PRO A 268 -19.59 -0.96 10.74
C PRO A 268 -19.29 -2.12 11.71
N ALA A 269 -19.81 -2.05 12.93
CA ALA A 269 -19.67 -3.12 13.93
C ALA A 269 -20.36 -4.42 13.47
N ASP A 270 -21.54 -4.31 12.86
CA ASP A 270 -22.33 -5.47 12.39
C ASP A 270 -21.69 -6.10 11.15
N ILE A 271 -21.15 -5.25 10.26
CA ILE A 271 -20.42 -5.70 9.06
C ILE A 271 -19.16 -6.47 9.48
N LEU A 272 -18.40 -5.94 10.44
CA LEU A 272 -17.15 -6.57 10.89
C LEU A 272 -17.38 -7.76 11.82
N ALA A 273 -18.57 -7.91 12.42
CA ALA A 273 -18.90 -9.09 13.22
C ALA A 273 -18.83 -10.39 12.41
N VAL A 274 -19.05 -10.33 11.10
CA VAL A 274 -18.95 -11.47 10.18
C VAL A 274 -17.52 -12.02 10.06
N LEU A 275 -16.50 -11.21 10.35
CA LEU A 275 -15.09 -11.64 10.27
C LEU A 275 -14.67 -12.59 11.39
N PHE A 276 -15.40 -12.62 12.50
CA PHE A 276 -15.01 -13.37 13.68
C PHE A 276 -16.14 -14.32 14.05
N THR A 277 -16.04 -15.55 13.54
CA THR A 277 -16.95 -16.65 13.90
C THR A 277 -16.74 -17.08 15.35
N ALA A 278 -17.51 -18.06 15.84
CA ALA A 278 -17.29 -18.63 17.18
C ALA A 278 -15.87 -19.21 17.37
N GLU A 279 -15.21 -19.59 16.29
CA GLU A 279 -13.89 -20.23 16.29
C GLU A 279 -12.76 -19.26 15.93
N GLU A 280 -13.03 -18.18 15.19
CA GLU A 280 -12.02 -17.21 14.77
C GLU A 280 -11.98 -15.97 15.69
N SER A 281 -10.78 -15.51 15.98
CA SER A 281 -10.46 -14.36 16.83
C SER A 281 -9.55 -13.39 16.08
N PRO A 282 -9.59 -12.08 16.39
CA PRO A 282 -8.57 -11.15 15.91
C PRO A 282 -7.13 -11.59 16.23
N LEU A 283 -6.94 -12.42 17.25
CA LEU A 283 -5.63 -12.96 17.63
C LEU A 283 -5.07 -13.95 16.60
N ASP A 284 -5.93 -14.60 15.81
CA ASP A 284 -5.52 -15.57 14.78
C ASP A 284 -4.89 -14.91 13.56
N TRP A 285 -4.92 -13.58 13.51
CA TRP A 285 -4.21 -12.80 12.48
C TRP A 285 -2.71 -12.67 12.78
N GLN A 286 -2.21 -13.36 13.82
CA GLN A 286 -0.81 -13.47 14.08
C GLN A 286 -0.07 -14.00 12.84
N GLY A 287 0.93 -13.26 12.38
CA GLY A 287 1.74 -13.61 11.20
C GLY A 287 1.17 -13.13 9.86
N LEU A 288 -0.07 -12.64 9.79
CA LEU A 288 -0.59 -12.04 8.56
C LEU A 288 0.11 -10.71 8.26
N ALA A 289 0.36 -10.46 6.97
CA ALA A 289 0.88 -9.16 6.54
C ALA A 289 -0.24 -8.11 6.58
N PRO A 290 0.09 -6.81 6.73
CA PRO A 290 -0.91 -5.73 6.69
C PRO A 290 -1.76 -5.73 5.41
N ALA A 291 -1.19 -6.14 4.28
CA ALA A 291 -1.93 -6.27 3.02
C ALA A 291 -3.03 -7.34 3.11
N ASP A 292 -2.72 -8.52 3.66
CA ASP A 292 -3.67 -9.63 3.79
C ASP A 292 -4.81 -9.29 4.76
N ILE A 293 -4.48 -8.59 5.86
CA ILE A 293 -5.48 -8.06 6.80
C ILE A 293 -6.40 -7.07 6.06
N GLY A 294 -5.82 -6.19 5.24
CA GLY A 294 -6.57 -5.25 4.42
C GLY A 294 -7.54 -5.93 3.46
N GLU A 295 -7.09 -6.96 2.73
CA GLU A 295 -7.93 -7.71 1.80
C GLU A 295 -9.07 -8.45 2.53
N ARG A 296 -8.81 -9.05 3.71
CA ARG A 296 -9.86 -9.67 4.53
C ARG A 296 -10.92 -8.65 4.98
N LEU A 297 -10.49 -7.47 5.45
CA LEU A 297 -11.40 -6.39 5.84
C LEU A 297 -12.25 -5.92 4.65
N ILE A 298 -11.63 -5.70 3.48
CA ILE A 298 -12.35 -5.31 2.26
C ILE A 298 -13.35 -6.39 1.84
N ALA A 299 -12.94 -7.66 1.88
CA ALA A 299 -13.81 -8.79 1.52
C ALA A 299 -15.05 -8.87 2.42
N ALA A 300 -14.90 -8.64 3.72
CA ALA A 300 -16.04 -8.61 4.65
C ALA A 300 -16.95 -7.40 4.46
N CYS A 301 -16.40 -6.25 4.07
CA CYS A 301 -17.21 -5.07 3.77
C CYS A 301 -17.95 -5.19 2.42
N ARG A 302 -17.41 -5.91 1.44
CA ARG A 302 -17.92 -5.94 0.06
C ARG A 302 -19.43 -6.24 -0.04
N PRO A 303 -20.02 -7.22 0.67
CA PRO A 303 -21.46 -7.49 0.60
C PRO A 303 -22.32 -6.31 1.06
N ALA A 304 -21.93 -5.64 2.15
CA ALA A 304 -22.67 -4.51 2.69
C ALA A 304 -22.63 -3.28 1.75
N PHE A 305 -21.53 -3.11 1.01
CA PHE A 305 -21.36 -2.02 0.05
C PHE A 305 -21.77 -2.39 -1.38
N ALA A 306 -22.26 -3.62 -1.64
CA ALA A 306 -22.53 -4.10 -2.99
C ALA A 306 -23.56 -3.23 -3.73
N SER A 307 -24.64 -2.82 -3.05
CA SER A 307 -25.67 -1.96 -3.65
C SER A 307 -25.14 -0.58 -4.05
N ILE A 308 -24.24 -0.01 -3.23
CA ILE A 308 -23.60 1.27 -3.51
C ILE A 308 -22.66 1.11 -4.72
N ALA A 309 -21.88 0.03 -4.76
CA ALA A 309 -20.94 -0.25 -5.84
C ALA A 309 -21.62 -0.46 -7.22
N THR A 310 -22.87 -0.92 -7.24
CA THR A 310 -23.66 -1.06 -8.48
C THR A 310 -24.38 0.22 -8.91
N THR A 311 -24.34 1.27 -8.09
CA THR A 311 -25.05 2.52 -8.39
C THR A 311 -24.28 3.33 -9.43
N ASN A 312 -24.93 3.73 -10.51
CA ASN A 312 -24.33 4.55 -11.56
C ASN A 312 -24.61 6.05 -11.38
N VAL A 313 -23.85 6.89 -12.08
CA VAL A 313 -23.94 8.36 -12.00
C VAL A 313 -25.32 8.90 -12.37
N GLU A 314 -26.01 8.28 -13.33
CA GLU A 314 -27.35 8.72 -13.75
C GLU A 314 -28.43 8.38 -12.73
N GLN A 315 -28.33 7.24 -12.04
CA GLN A 315 -29.20 6.86 -10.93
C GLN A 315 -29.09 7.86 -9.78
N ILE A 316 -27.87 8.33 -9.47
CA ILE A 316 -27.67 9.39 -8.48
C ILE A 316 -28.34 10.70 -8.91
N ILE A 317 -28.20 11.10 -10.17
CA ILE A 317 -28.87 12.30 -10.70
C ILE A 317 -30.39 12.15 -10.60
N GLU A 318 -30.92 10.97 -10.93
CA GLU A 318 -32.35 10.70 -10.85
C GLU A 318 -32.88 10.71 -9.40
N GLN A 319 -32.12 10.19 -8.43
CA GLN A 319 -32.43 10.30 -7.00
C GLN A 319 -32.50 11.75 -6.52
N GLN A 320 -31.69 12.63 -7.11
CA GLN A 320 -31.64 14.06 -6.79
C GLN A 320 -32.57 14.93 -7.65
N ARG A 321 -33.42 14.32 -8.50
CA ARG A 321 -34.27 15.03 -9.47
C ARG A 321 -35.13 16.14 -8.88
N SER A 322 -35.60 15.97 -7.64
CA SER A 322 -36.41 16.97 -6.93
C SER A 322 -35.61 18.22 -6.54
N GLN A 323 -34.30 18.10 -6.37
CA GLN A 323 -33.39 19.20 -6.02
C GLN A 323 -32.76 19.83 -7.26
N THR A 324 -32.31 19.00 -8.20
CA THR A 324 -31.73 19.45 -9.48
C THR A 324 -32.16 18.51 -10.59
N PRO A 325 -33.05 18.94 -11.51
CA PRO A 325 -33.48 18.07 -12.60
C PRO A 325 -32.34 17.82 -13.61
N PRO A 326 -32.37 16.69 -14.34
CA PRO A 326 -31.30 16.28 -15.27
C PRO A 326 -30.93 17.36 -16.31
N GLU A 327 -31.91 18.12 -16.78
CA GLU A 327 -31.72 19.22 -17.75
C GLU A 327 -30.70 20.28 -17.28
N HIS A 328 -30.66 20.58 -15.97
CA HIS A 328 -29.68 21.52 -15.42
C HIS A 328 -28.26 20.96 -15.46
N PHE A 329 -28.08 19.66 -15.23
CA PHE A 329 -26.76 19.02 -15.36
C PHE A 329 -26.28 19.02 -16.82
N TYR A 330 -27.19 18.75 -17.76
CA TYR A 330 -26.88 18.83 -19.19
C TYR A 330 -26.46 20.24 -19.61
N ALA A 331 -27.26 21.26 -19.27
CA ALA A 331 -26.96 22.65 -19.61
C ALA A 331 -25.64 23.12 -18.98
N TRP A 332 -25.38 22.74 -17.72
CA TRP A 332 -24.13 23.02 -17.04
C TRP A 332 -22.93 22.36 -17.74
N LEU A 333 -23.01 21.06 -18.04
CA LEU A 333 -21.93 20.31 -18.71
C LEU A 333 -21.59 20.91 -20.09
N MET A 334 -22.60 21.21 -20.91
CA MET A 334 -22.40 21.82 -22.22
C MET A 334 -21.89 23.27 -22.15
N GLY A 335 -22.22 24.00 -21.08
CA GLY A 335 -21.65 25.32 -20.80
C GLY A 335 -20.19 25.26 -20.38
N GLN A 336 -19.79 24.25 -19.60
CA GLN A 336 -18.41 24.06 -19.17
C GLN A 336 -17.51 23.48 -20.26
N ALA A 337 -18.06 22.67 -21.18
CA ALA A 337 -17.37 22.17 -22.36
C ALA A 337 -17.14 23.27 -23.41
N THR A 338 -16.57 24.41 -23.01
CA THR A 338 -16.19 25.48 -23.92
C THR A 338 -14.89 25.08 -24.64
N PRO A 339 -14.81 25.18 -25.98
CA PRO A 339 -13.58 24.89 -26.70
C PRO A 339 -12.45 25.80 -26.23
N SER A 340 -11.24 25.27 -26.12
CA SER A 340 -10.05 25.99 -25.66
C SER A 340 -9.59 27.12 -26.60
N TRP A 341 -10.21 27.25 -27.76
CA TRP A 341 -9.84 28.22 -28.79
C TRP A 341 -10.86 29.36 -28.81
N ASN A 342 -10.41 30.57 -28.48
CA ASN A 342 -11.22 31.75 -28.70
C ASN A 342 -11.26 32.05 -30.19
N LEU A 343 -12.45 32.02 -30.78
CA LEU A 343 -12.65 32.36 -32.19
C LEU A 343 -13.01 33.84 -32.33
N ASP A 344 -12.28 34.55 -33.17
CA ASP A 344 -12.62 35.89 -33.63
C ASP A 344 -13.55 35.81 -34.84
N ARG A 345 -14.85 35.90 -34.57
CA ARG A 345 -15.90 35.84 -35.60
C ARG A 345 -15.82 36.97 -36.62
N THR A 346 -15.17 38.09 -36.30
CA THR A 346 -15.01 39.21 -37.24
C THR A 346 -14.04 38.87 -38.39
N ARG A 347 -13.17 37.88 -38.18
CA ARG A 347 -12.22 37.39 -39.19
C ARG A 347 -12.83 36.34 -40.13
N MET A 348 -14.08 35.97 -39.90
CA MET A 348 -14.80 35.01 -40.75
C MET A 348 -15.59 35.76 -41.81
N ALA A 349 -15.50 35.33 -43.06
CA ALA A 349 -16.13 36.00 -44.21
C ALA A 349 -17.68 36.10 -44.10
N ASP A 350 -18.28 35.24 -43.29
CA ASP A 350 -19.72 35.12 -43.06
C ASP A 350 -20.12 35.45 -41.60
N GLY A 351 -19.20 36.02 -40.80
CA GLY A 351 -19.43 36.29 -39.38
C GLY A 351 -19.61 35.03 -38.51
N GLY A 352 -19.23 33.86 -39.03
CA GLY A 352 -19.39 32.57 -38.36
C GLY A 352 -20.70 31.85 -38.64
N ALA A 353 -21.47 32.26 -39.66
CA ALA A 353 -22.73 31.61 -40.03
C ALA A 353 -22.58 30.14 -40.42
N THR A 354 -21.43 29.73 -40.93
CA THR A 354 -21.09 28.34 -41.30
C THR A 354 -20.49 27.53 -40.15
N LEU A 355 -20.27 28.14 -38.96
CA LEU A 355 -19.78 27.41 -37.80
C LEU A 355 -20.84 26.40 -37.34
N GLN A 356 -20.47 25.12 -37.42
CA GLN A 356 -21.27 24.06 -36.85
C GLN A 356 -20.77 23.75 -35.44
N ARG A 357 -21.67 23.88 -34.47
CA ARG A 357 -21.41 23.44 -33.09
C ARG A 357 -21.89 21.99 -32.96
N LEU A 358 -20.94 21.08 -32.84
CA LEU A 358 -21.19 19.67 -32.56
C LEU A 358 -21.14 19.48 -31.04
N GLU A 359 -22.21 18.93 -30.47
CA GLU A 359 -22.31 18.58 -29.06
C GLU A 359 -22.53 17.09 -28.94
N VAL A 360 -21.66 16.42 -28.19
CA VAL A 360 -21.69 14.99 -27.94
C VAL A 360 -21.65 14.79 -26.42
N LEU A 361 -22.57 13.98 -25.91
CA LEU A 361 -22.59 13.60 -24.51
C LEU A 361 -22.28 12.11 -24.37
N GLY A 362 -21.14 11.81 -23.77
CA GLY A 362 -20.74 10.47 -23.36
C GLY A 362 -21.46 10.08 -22.06
N VAL A 363 -22.26 9.04 -22.11
CA VAL A 363 -23.07 8.51 -21.00
C VAL A 363 -22.74 7.03 -20.76
N PRO A 364 -23.05 6.45 -19.58
CA PRO A 364 -22.75 5.04 -19.32
C PRO A 364 -23.30 4.09 -20.39
N ASP A 365 -24.57 4.30 -20.76
CA ASP A 365 -25.29 3.54 -21.77
C ASP A 365 -26.31 4.44 -22.51
N GLU A 366 -26.10 4.65 -23.80
CA GLU A 366 -26.98 5.47 -24.65
C GLU A 366 -28.39 4.89 -24.80
N ASP A 367 -28.55 3.57 -24.58
CA ASP A 367 -29.82 2.89 -24.76
C ASP A 367 -30.80 3.15 -23.62
N SER A 368 -30.26 3.41 -22.43
CA SER A 368 -31.00 3.55 -21.19
C SER A 368 -30.88 4.95 -20.57
N SER A 369 -30.11 5.85 -21.19
CA SER A 369 -29.74 7.13 -20.58
C SER A 369 -30.92 8.07 -20.30
N ILE A 370 -30.89 8.69 -19.12
CA ILE A 370 -31.82 9.77 -18.72
C ILE A 370 -31.68 11.02 -19.62
N PHE A 371 -30.54 11.15 -20.34
CA PHE A 371 -30.25 12.28 -21.19
C PHE A 371 -30.78 12.19 -22.62
N ARG A 372 -31.41 11.06 -22.99
CA ARG A 372 -31.92 10.80 -24.34
C ARG A 372 -32.88 11.85 -24.88
N ARG A 373 -33.56 12.59 -24.01
CA ARG A 373 -34.50 13.67 -24.39
C ARG A 373 -33.84 15.05 -24.54
N TYR A 374 -32.59 15.20 -24.09
CA TYR A 374 -31.91 16.49 -24.02
C TYR A 374 -30.74 16.59 -25.01
N ALA A 375 -29.97 15.52 -25.17
CA ALA A 375 -28.82 15.49 -26.08
C ALA A 375 -29.22 15.02 -27.48
N ARG A 376 -28.71 15.70 -28.51
CA ARG A 376 -28.89 15.29 -29.93
C ARG A 376 -28.01 14.11 -30.32
N MET A 377 -26.84 13.97 -29.66
CA MET A 377 -25.88 12.90 -29.89
C MET A 377 -25.42 12.37 -28.55
N LEU A 378 -25.77 11.10 -28.29
CA LEU A 378 -25.30 10.32 -27.15
C LEU A 378 -24.30 9.29 -27.64
N VAL A 379 -23.34 8.95 -26.79
CA VAL A 379 -22.38 7.87 -27.03
C VAL A 379 -22.18 7.09 -25.73
N SER A 380 -22.28 5.77 -25.79
CA SER A 380 -21.93 4.90 -24.66
C SER A 380 -20.43 4.94 -24.37
N THR A 381 -20.04 5.40 -23.18
CA THR A 381 -18.66 5.36 -22.69
C THR A 381 -18.36 4.08 -21.91
N THR A 382 -19.39 3.34 -21.49
CA THR A 382 -19.31 2.17 -20.60
C THR A 382 -18.73 2.45 -19.20
N ASP A 383 -18.45 3.72 -18.88
CA ASP A 383 -18.04 4.14 -17.55
C ASP A 383 -19.29 4.47 -16.72
N PRO A 384 -19.66 3.65 -15.70
CA PRO A 384 -20.85 3.88 -14.90
C PRO A 384 -20.74 5.09 -13.98
N ASN A 385 -19.54 5.64 -13.77
CA ASN A 385 -19.27 6.65 -12.75
C ASN A 385 -19.11 8.06 -13.34
N ARG A 386 -19.20 8.23 -14.67
CA ARG A 386 -18.90 9.49 -15.35
C ARG A 386 -19.86 9.80 -16.49
N ILE A 387 -20.11 11.10 -16.65
CA ILE A 387 -20.73 11.67 -17.84
C ILE A 387 -19.73 12.67 -18.42
N THR A 388 -19.44 12.55 -19.70
CA THR A 388 -18.44 13.37 -20.39
C THR A 388 -19.11 14.21 -21.46
N ALA A 389 -18.84 15.50 -21.47
CA ALA A 389 -19.31 16.40 -22.51
C ALA A 389 -18.17 16.74 -23.48
N PHE A 390 -18.45 16.64 -24.77
CA PHE A 390 -17.56 17.08 -25.84
C PHE A 390 -18.27 18.07 -26.73
N VAL A 391 -17.67 19.24 -26.91
CA VAL A 391 -18.18 20.26 -27.82
C VAL A 391 -17.07 20.66 -28.77
N ALA A 392 -17.37 20.62 -30.07
CA ALA A 392 -16.49 21.07 -31.12
C ALA A 392 -17.17 22.16 -31.96
N HIS A 393 -16.39 23.17 -32.36
CA HIS A 393 -16.80 24.08 -33.43
C HIS A 393 -16.07 23.67 -34.70
N VAL A 394 -16.84 23.27 -35.71
CA VAL A 394 -16.34 22.83 -37.01
C VAL A 394 -16.62 23.92 -38.05
N GLY A 395 -15.71 24.08 -39.00
CA GLY A 395 -15.83 25.08 -40.08
C GLY A 395 -15.13 26.41 -39.81
N ALA A 396 -14.45 26.57 -38.67
CA ALA A 396 -13.62 27.74 -38.42
C ALA A 396 -12.30 27.67 -39.22
N PRO A 397 -11.93 28.68 -40.00
CA PRO A 397 -10.59 28.76 -40.57
C PRO A 397 -9.56 28.99 -39.46
N HIS A 398 -8.33 28.50 -39.62
CA HIS A 398 -7.26 28.67 -38.64
C HIS A 398 -6.95 30.15 -38.34
N SER A 399 -7.16 31.04 -39.32
CA SER A 399 -7.01 32.49 -39.18
C SER A 399 -8.03 33.14 -38.24
N ALA A 400 -9.15 32.45 -37.93
CA ALA A 400 -10.15 32.92 -36.98
C ALA A 400 -9.77 32.62 -35.52
N ILE A 401 -8.66 31.92 -35.26
CA ILE A 401 -8.15 31.73 -33.90
C ILE A 401 -7.62 33.06 -33.37
N GLN A 402 -8.08 33.49 -32.19
CA GLN A 402 -7.53 34.68 -31.53
C GLN A 402 -6.03 34.50 -31.29
N GLN A 403 -5.27 35.58 -31.48
CA GLN A 403 -3.80 35.59 -31.43
C GLN A 403 -3.10 34.84 -32.57
N TRP A 404 -3.83 34.44 -33.62
CA TRP A 404 -3.22 33.86 -34.82
C TRP A 404 -2.10 34.73 -35.39
N ASP A 405 -2.29 36.06 -35.45
CA ASP A 405 -1.26 36.97 -35.98
C ASP A 405 0.00 36.99 -35.12
N SER A 406 -0.15 36.92 -33.78
CA SER A 406 0.96 36.82 -32.84
C SER A 406 1.69 35.50 -33.00
N TYR A 407 0.94 34.39 -33.09
CA TYR A 407 1.51 33.07 -33.39
C TYR A 407 2.26 33.08 -34.73
N GLN A 408 1.66 33.63 -35.79
CA GLN A 408 2.26 33.70 -37.11
C GLN A 408 3.54 34.55 -37.09
N THR A 409 3.54 35.66 -36.35
CA THR A 409 4.72 36.52 -36.18
C THR A 409 5.85 35.77 -35.46
N VAL A 410 5.55 35.12 -34.34
CA VAL A 410 6.53 34.31 -33.58
C VAL A 410 7.02 33.13 -34.41
N TYR A 411 6.12 32.46 -35.13
CA TYR A 411 6.46 31.38 -36.05
C TYR A 411 7.42 31.87 -37.13
N GLN A 412 7.11 32.98 -37.81
CA GLN A 412 7.97 33.57 -38.83
C GLN A 412 9.34 34.01 -38.28
N GLN A 413 9.40 34.52 -37.05
CA GLN A 413 10.65 34.90 -36.39
C GLN A 413 11.50 33.68 -35.98
N ALA A 414 10.86 32.58 -35.58
CA ALA A 414 11.52 31.34 -35.18
C ALA A 414 11.80 30.40 -36.38
N GLN A 415 11.17 30.65 -37.53
CA GLN A 415 11.34 29.89 -38.76
C GLN A 415 12.79 30.06 -39.26
N GLY A 416 13.62 29.05 -38.99
CA GLY A 416 15.05 29.04 -39.32
C GLY A 416 15.99 28.91 -38.12
N GLN A 417 15.51 29.08 -36.88
CA GLN A 417 16.35 28.96 -35.67
C GLN A 417 16.03 27.72 -34.81
N THR A 418 14.84 27.11 -34.95
CA THR A 418 14.45 25.93 -34.16
C THR A 418 13.43 25.10 -34.94
N PRO A 419 13.50 23.75 -34.93
CA PRO A 419 12.46 22.92 -35.51
C PRO A 419 11.22 22.96 -34.62
N LEU A 420 10.32 23.92 -34.88
CA LEU A 420 9.02 23.97 -34.22
C LEU A 420 8.11 22.88 -34.81
N HIS A 421 7.72 21.90 -33.99
CA HIS A 421 6.76 20.84 -34.30
C HIS A 421 5.32 21.37 -34.35
N ILE A 422 5.02 22.28 -35.28
CA ILE A 422 3.64 22.48 -35.76
C ILE A 422 3.69 22.38 -37.28
N LEU A 423 2.97 21.38 -37.76
CA LEU A 423 3.07 20.73 -39.07
C LEU A 423 2.98 21.74 -40.23
N PRO A 424 4.08 21.94 -41.01
CA PRO A 424 4.05 22.62 -42.32
C PRO A 424 3.11 21.92 -43.33
N GLN A 425 2.71 20.68 -43.01
CA GLN A 425 1.81 19.81 -43.77
C GLN A 425 0.41 20.41 -43.97
N PHE A 426 0.00 21.36 -43.13
CA PHE A 426 -1.25 22.11 -43.28
C PHE A 426 -1.12 23.36 -44.18
N GLN A 427 0.08 23.70 -44.64
CA GLN A 427 0.33 24.76 -45.62
C GLN A 427 0.64 24.15 -47.01
N ALA A 428 -0.30 23.39 -47.56
CA ALA A 428 -0.30 23.05 -48.97
C ALA A 428 -0.73 24.28 -49.79
N ASP A 429 0.12 25.29 -49.83
CA ASP A 429 -0.11 26.47 -50.66
C ASP A 429 0.21 26.09 -52.11
N SER A 430 -0.76 26.21 -53.02
CA SER A 430 -0.63 25.77 -54.42
C SER A 430 0.60 26.39 -55.12
N ARG A 431 1.04 27.56 -54.67
CA ARG A 431 2.27 28.23 -55.10
C ARG A 431 3.55 27.42 -54.84
N ARG A 432 3.62 26.70 -53.72
CA ARG A 432 4.80 25.88 -53.39
C ARG A 432 4.91 24.66 -54.30
N ALA A 433 3.79 24.03 -54.64
CA ALA A 433 3.79 22.91 -55.57
C ALA A 433 4.20 23.34 -56.99
N GLU A 434 3.77 24.53 -57.44
CA GLU A 434 4.22 25.12 -58.71
C GLU A 434 5.71 25.45 -58.73
N GLN A 435 6.23 26.00 -57.62
CA GLN A 435 7.65 26.27 -57.46
C GLN A 435 8.48 24.98 -57.49
N SER A 436 8.05 23.92 -56.77
CA SER A 436 8.69 22.60 -56.82
C SER A 436 8.69 21.99 -58.22
N PHE A 437 7.61 22.14 -58.98
CA PHE A 437 7.55 21.68 -60.38
C PHE A 437 8.60 22.38 -61.26
N ALA A 438 8.73 23.71 -61.12
CA ALA A 438 9.70 24.49 -61.88
C ALA A 438 11.14 24.11 -61.51
N LEU A 439 11.44 23.98 -60.21
CA LEU A 439 12.76 23.59 -59.74
C LEU A 439 13.10 22.15 -60.15
N GLY A 440 12.15 21.21 -60.02
CA GLY A 440 12.31 19.84 -60.49
C GLY A 440 12.61 19.75 -61.98
N SER A 441 12.03 20.63 -62.79
CA SER A 441 12.34 20.74 -64.23
C SER A 441 13.75 21.25 -64.49
N ILE A 442 14.24 22.22 -63.69
CA ILE A 442 15.59 22.79 -63.82
C ILE A 442 16.67 21.79 -63.41
N PHE A 443 16.45 21.05 -62.32
CA PHE A 443 17.41 20.09 -61.78
C PHE A 443 17.31 18.69 -62.40
N GLY A 444 16.39 18.48 -63.36
CA GLY A 444 16.30 17.26 -64.17
C GLY A 444 15.48 16.13 -63.55
N PHE A 445 14.75 16.40 -62.46
CA PHE A 445 13.80 15.46 -61.87
C PHE A 445 12.51 15.38 -62.67
N ILE A 446 12.16 16.46 -63.36
CA ILE A 446 11.07 16.48 -64.34
C ILE A 446 11.68 16.64 -65.72
N THR A 447 11.43 15.67 -66.59
CA THR A 447 11.95 15.66 -67.96
C THR A 447 10.81 15.76 -68.97
N ASN A 448 11.06 16.47 -70.07
CA ASN A 448 10.15 16.50 -71.20
C ASN A 448 10.64 15.54 -72.28
N GLN A 449 9.77 14.63 -72.72
CA GLN A 449 9.98 13.79 -73.90
C GLN A 449 8.88 14.12 -74.93
N GLY A 450 9.21 14.98 -75.89
CA GLY A 450 8.29 15.46 -76.92
C GLY A 450 7.23 16.42 -76.35
N ALA A 451 5.98 15.96 -76.28
CA ALA A 451 4.87 16.73 -75.71
C ALA A 451 4.49 16.31 -74.28
N TYR A 452 5.19 15.31 -73.71
CA TYR A 452 4.86 14.71 -72.41
C TYR A 452 5.92 15.00 -71.36
N PHE A 453 5.49 15.30 -70.14
CA PHE A 453 6.37 15.44 -68.98
C PHE A 453 6.34 14.18 -68.11
N TYR A 454 7.50 13.84 -67.57
CA TYR A 454 7.70 12.70 -66.68
C TYR A 454 8.47 13.15 -65.44
N TYR A 455 8.05 12.70 -64.26
CA TYR A 455 8.81 12.79 -63.03
C TYR A 455 9.69 11.54 -62.89
N ASN A 456 10.98 11.73 -62.68
CA ASN A 456 11.94 10.65 -62.39
C ASN A 456 12.06 10.53 -60.87
N PRO A 457 11.65 9.40 -60.25
CA PRO A 457 11.77 9.20 -58.81
C PRO A 457 13.22 9.23 -58.30
N ALA A 458 13.40 9.31 -56.98
CA ALA A 458 14.70 9.25 -56.32
C ALA A 458 15.35 7.87 -56.47
N ASP A 459 14.55 6.81 -56.41
CA ASP A 459 14.99 5.45 -56.65
C ASP A 459 15.25 5.24 -58.16
N ALA A 460 16.49 4.90 -58.50
CA ALA A 460 16.91 4.66 -59.87
C ALA A 460 16.27 3.40 -60.50
N LEU A 461 15.68 2.52 -59.70
CA LEU A 461 14.98 1.32 -60.16
C LEU A 461 13.49 1.58 -60.47
N GLU A 462 12.94 2.70 -60.00
CA GLU A 462 11.56 3.07 -60.29
C GLU A 462 11.41 3.67 -61.68
N ARG A 463 10.29 3.34 -62.34
CA ARG A 463 10.01 3.85 -63.70
C ARG A 463 9.54 5.31 -63.62
N PRO A 464 9.93 6.17 -64.59
CA PRO A 464 9.45 7.54 -64.66
C PRO A 464 7.92 7.63 -64.67
N ILE A 465 7.37 8.50 -63.82
CA ILE A 465 5.94 8.72 -63.64
C ILE A 465 5.47 9.75 -64.65
N LYS A 466 4.54 9.36 -65.53
CA LYS A 466 3.96 10.26 -66.54
C LYS A 466 3.06 11.31 -65.88
N LEU A 467 3.40 12.58 -66.01
CA LEU A 467 2.64 13.70 -65.43
C LEU A 467 1.52 14.17 -66.35
N GLY A 468 1.77 14.29 -67.66
CA GLY A 468 0.74 14.75 -68.59
C GLY A 468 1.29 15.19 -69.93
N GLN A 469 0.38 15.54 -70.86
CA GLN A 469 0.72 16.16 -72.13
C GLN A 469 0.60 17.68 -72.02
N GLY A 470 1.66 18.40 -72.35
CA GLY A 470 1.73 19.86 -72.24
C GLY A 470 1.97 20.34 -70.80
N LEU A 471 2.44 21.58 -70.68
CA LEU A 471 2.94 22.13 -69.42
C LEU A 471 1.83 22.29 -68.36
N ALA A 472 0.66 22.81 -68.74
CA ALA A 472 -0.45 23.04 -67.81
C ALA A 472 -1.01 21.74 -67.21
N ASN A 473 -1.24 20.71 -68.03
CA ASN A 473 -1.76 19.42 -67.56
C ASN A 473 -0.74 18.70 -66.66
N SER A 474 0.53 18.78 -67.01
CA SER A 474 1.61 18.17 -66.24
C SER A 474 1.79 18.85 -64.89
N LEU A 475 1.69 20.17 -64.85
CA LEU A 475 1.71 20.96 -63.63
C LEU A 475 0.51 20.59 -62.74
N HIS A 476 -0.70 20.52 -63.29
CA HIS A 476 -1.89 20.15 -62.54
C HIS A 476 -1.81 18.73 -61.95
N ALA A 477 -1.35 17.76 -62.74
CA ALA A 477 -1.17 16.39 -62.27
C ALA A 477 -0.11 16.30 -61.16
N PHE A 478 0.97 17.08 -61.27
CA PHE A 478 2.02 17.14 -60.25
C PHE A 478 1.52 17.80 -58.96
N THR A 479 0.84 18.95 -59.04
CA THR A 479 0.36 19.68 -57.86
C THR A 479 -0.72 18.94 -57.09
N THR A 480 -1.47 18.06 -57.76
CA THR A 480 -2.47 17.19 -57.14
C THR A 480 -1.84 16.00 -56.38
N ASN A 481 -0.57 15.69 -56.64
CA ASN A 481 0.15 14.59 -56.01
C ASN A 481 1.15 15.10 -54.95
N SER A 482 0.69 15.23 -53.70
CA SER A 482 1.47 15.80 -52.60
C SER A 482 2.77 15.06 -52.28
N SER A 483 2.83 13.74 -52.48
CA SER A 483 4.05 12.96 -52.27
C SER A 483 5.12 13.29 -53.30
N LEU A 484 4.75 13.46 -54.58
CA LEU A 484 5.71 13.86 -55.63
C LEU A 484 6.23 15.28 -55.42
N VAL A 485 5.36 16.19 -54.98
CA VAL A 485 5.75 17.57 -54.64
C VAL A 485 6.78 17.59 -53.51
N GLN A 486 6.55 16.79 -52.46
CA GLN A 486 7.44 16.70 -51.31
C GLN A 486 8.78 16.07 -51.68
N GLU A 487 8.77 14.93 -52.35
CA GLU A 487 10.00 14.25 -52.80
C GLU A 487 10.82 15.13 -53.74
N SER A 488 10.18 15.80 -54.70
CA SER A 488 10.84 16.75 -55.59
C SER A 488 11.52 17.88 -54.82
N ARG A 489 10.90 18.36 -53.73
CA ARG A 489 11.45 19.45 -52.93
C ARG A 489 12.68 18.99 -52.14
N GLU A 490 12.58 17.87 -51.47
CA GLU A 490 13.69 17.29 -50.70
C GLU A 490 14.91 17.06 -51.59
N ARG A 491 14.70 16.61 -52.83
CA ARG A 491 15.77 16.42 -53.80
C ARG A 491 16.38 17.73 -54.30
N VAL A 492 15.59 18.79 -54.43
CA VAL A 492 16.12 20.12 -54.74
C VAL A 492 17.01 20.59 -53.59
N ASP A 493 16.54 20.46 -52.34
CA ASP A 493 17.32 20.83 -51.16
C ASP A 493 18.63 20.03 -51.06
N GLN A 494 18.59 18.72 -51.37
CA GLN A 494 19.78 17.88 -51.47
C GLN A 494 20.75 18.32 -52.57
N VAL A 495 20.25 18.72 -53.75
CA VAL A 495 21.10 19.24 -54.83
C VAL A 495 21.74 20.57 -54.43
N VAL A 496 21.00 21.46 -53.77
CA VAL A 496 21.52 22.74 -53.29
C VAL A 496 22.59 22.51 -52.21
N ALA A 497 22.34 21.60 -51.26
CA ALA A 497 23.31 21.22 -50.23
C ALA A 497 24.56 20.56 -50.82
N GLY A 498 24.40 19.66 -51.79
CA GLY A 498 25.50 18.89 -52.38
C GLY A 498 26.36 19.65 -53.39
N ARG A 499 25.78 20.58 -54.16
CA ARG A 499 26.51 21.40 -55.16
C ARG A 499 26.97 22.75 -54.61
N GLY A 500 26.44 23.15 -53.46
CA GLY A 500 26.62 24.49 -52.90
C GLY A 500 25.63 25.51 -53.46
N VAL A 501 25.36 26.54 -52.65
CA VAL A 501 24.36 27.56 -52.96
C VAL A 501 24.74 28.40 -54.19
N GLU A 502 26.02 28.77 -54.35
CA GLU A 502 26.48 29.57 -55.49
C GLU A 502 26.29 28.87 -56.84
N ALA A 503 26.67 27.59 -56.95
CA ALA A 503 26.49 26.79 -58.16
C ALA A 503 25.00 26.58 -58.49
N SER A 504 24.17 26.45 -57.47
CA SER A 504 22.72 26.33 -57.61
C SER A 504 22.10 27.65 -58.07
N LEU A 505 22.49 28.78 -57.49
CA LEU A 505 22.08 30.11 -57.94
C LEU A 505 22.49 30.40 -59.37
N HIS A 506 23.68 29.97 -59.80
CA HIS A 506 24.11 30.10 -61.19
C HIS A 506 23.22 29.26 -62.14
N THR A 507 22.80 28.07 -61.73
CA THR A 507 21.90 27.20 -62.51
C THR A 507 20.51 27.82 -62.64
N LEU A 508 19.97 28.35 -61.53
CA LEU A 508 18.68 29.05 -61.51
C LEU A 508 18.71 30.34 -62.34
N ALA A 509 19.81 31.10 -62.25
CA ALA A 509 20.03 32.32 -63.03
C ALA A 509 19.96 32.07 -64.53
N ARG A 510 20.68 31.05 -65.00
CA ARG A 510 20.65 30.64 -66.41
C ARG A 510 19.22 30.36 -66.89
N TYR A 511 18.38 29.72 -66.08
CA TYR A 511 17.01 29.40 -66.45
C TYR A 511 16.10 30.64 -66.63
N TYR A 512 16.16 31.61 -65.72
CA TYR A 512 15.31 32.80 -65.81
C TYR A 512 15.91 33.95 -66.65
N GLU A 513 17.21 33.88 -67.00
CA GLU A 513 17.91 34.83 -67.89
C GLU A 513 17.92 34.39 -69.36
N THR A 514 17.70 33.09 -69.64
CA THR A 514 17.55 32.62 -71.02
C THR A 514 16.35 33.29 -71.67
N SER A 515 16.64 34.20 -72.61
CA SER A 515 15.67 34.87 -73.46
C SER A 515 15.13 33.86 -74.47
N SER A 516 13.88 33.43 -74.29
CA SER A 516 13.17 32.65 -75.29
C SER A 516 12.96 33.54 -76.52
N GLY A 517 13.70 33.32 -77.60
CA GLY A 517 13.58 34.03 -78.87
C GLY A 517 12.29 33.74 -79.65
N GLN A 518 11.15 33.66 -78.97
CA GLN A 518 9.81 33.52 -79.53
C GLN A 518 8.87 34.60 -78.96
N PRO A 519 7.86 35.05 -79.74
CA PRO A 519 6.87 36.07 -79.31
C PRO A 519 6.08 35.57 -78.09
N PRO A 520 5.41 36.45 -77.30
CA PRO A 520 5.20 36.30 -75.85
C PRO A 520 4.44 35.00 -75.53
N GLY A 521 5.21 33.96 -75.23
CA GLY A 521 4.70 32.60 -75.11
C GLY A 521 4.43 32.25 -73.65
N ASP A 522 3.15 32.01 -73.38
CA ASP A 522 2.57 31.33 -72.22
C ASP A 522 2.76 32.01 -70.84
N GLU A 523 1.67 32.61 -70.33
CA GLU A 523 1.58 33.24 -69.00
C GLU A 523 2.06 32.32 -67.88
N LEU A 524 1.84 31.02 -68.05
CA LEU A 524 2.27 29.98 -67.12
C LEU A 524 3.80 29.85 -67.05
N VAL A 525 4.52 29.99 -68.18
CA VAL A 525 5.99 29.96 -68.19
C VAL A 525 6.57 31.19 -67.49
N LEU A 526 5.96 32.37 -67.69
CA LEU A 526 6.35 33.59 -66.98
C LEU A 526 6.11 33.46 -65.48
N ARG A 527 5.00 32.85 -65.07
CA ARG A 527 4.68 32.55 -63.68
C ARG A 527 5.70 31.60 -63.05
N LEU A 528 6.07 30.51 -63.73
CA LEU A 528 7.10 29.59 -63.23
C LEU A 528 8.48 30.27 -63.11
N LYS A 529 8.87 31.11 -64.09
CA LYS A 529 10.11 31.90 -64.01
C LYS A 529 10.11 32.86 -62.82
N ARG A 530 8.96 33.48 -62.50
CA ARG A 530 8.81 34.33 -61.32
C ARG A 530 9.02 33.54 -60.03
N LEU A 531 8.39 32.38 -59.88
CA LEU A 531 8.54 31.51 -58.71
C LEU A 531 9.99 31.04 -58.52
N VAL A 532 10.70 30.78 -59.61
CA VAL A 532 12.13 30.44 -59.58
C VAL A 532 13.00 31.63 -59.15
N ARG A 533 12.66 32.86 -59.58
CA ARG A 533 13.35 34.07 -59.12
C ARG A 533 13.13 34.34 -57.63
N GLU A 534 11.91 34.13 -57.16
CA GLU A 534 11.56 34.23 -55.73
C GLU A 534 12.38 33.21 -54.92
N TYR A 535 12.45 31.95 -55.36
CA TYR A 535 13.30 30.94 -54.72
C TYR A 535 14.79 31.30 -54.74
N ALA A 536 15.30 31.85 -55.86
CA ALA A 536 16.69 32.29 -55.93
C ALA A 536 16.99 33.48 -54.99
N ALA A 537 16.01 34.37 -54.77
CA ALA A 537 16.14 35.44 -53.79
C ALA A 537 16.16 34.89 -52.35
N GLU A 538 15.29 33.92 -52.04
CA GLU A 538 15.29 33.21 -50.74
C GLU A 538 16.64 32.51 -50.49
N LEU A 539 17.17 31.78 -51.47
CA LEU A 539 18.47 31.12 -51.36
C LEU A 539 19.62 32.12 -51.14
N ARG A 540 19.60 33.28 -51.82
CA ARG A 540 20.60 34.35 -51.58
C ARG A 540 20.50 34.90 -50.16
N GLN A 541 19.30 35.11 -49.67
CA GLN A 541 19.07 35.59 -48.31
C GLN A 541 19.62 34.58 -47.30
N ILE A 542 19.28 33.29 -47.44
CA ILE A 542 19.79 32.21 -46.57
C ILE A 542 21.32 32.15 -46.61
N HIS A 543 21.93 32.28 -47.79
CA HIS A 543 23.39 32.27 -47.93
C HIS A 543 24.07 33.47 -47.28
N GLN A 544 23.49 34.66 -47.38
CA GLN A 544 24.00 35.88 -46.73
C GLN A 544 23.95 35.82 -45.19
N PHE A 545 23.07 34.98 -44.63
CA PHE A 545 22.94 34.78 -43.19
C PHE A 545 23.73 33.57 -42.64
N ALA A 546 24.48 32.84 -43.47
CA ALA A 546 25.35 31.76 -43.01
C ALA A 546 26.76 32.32 -42.66
N PRO A 547 27.15 32.44 -41.36
CA PRO A 547 28.49 32.90 -40.99
C PRO A 547 29.53 31.84 -41.39
N GLY A 548 30.59 32.27 -42.07
CA GLY A 548 31.65 31.39 -42.55
C GLY A 548 32.27 30.53 -41.45
N GLN A 549 32.28 29.20 -41.65
CA GLN A 549 33.06 28.26 -40.87
C GLN A 549 34.53 28.28 -41.36
N LEU A 550 35.45 28.67 -40.49
CA LEU A 550 36.85 28.26 -40.54
C LEU A 550 37.17 27.50 -39.25
N TRP A 551 36.93 26.19 -39.27
CA TRP A 551 37.61 25.23 -38.40
C TRP A 551 38.44 24.34 -39.32
N THR A 552 39.73 24.62 -39.43
CA THR A 552 40.73 23.72 -40.03
C THR A 552 41.48 23.00 -38.92
N ALA A 553 41.61 21.68 -39.06
CA ALA A 553 42.38 20.79 -38.21
C ALA A 553 43.90 20.82 -38.53
N ASN A 554 44.71 20.43 -37.54
CA ASN A 554 46.19 20.24 -37.48
C ASN A 554 47.02 21.54 -37.37
N GLY A 555 48.04 21.71 -36.53
CA GLY A 555 48.75 20.87 -35.55
C GLY A 555 50.09 21.59 -35.19
N ASP A 556 50.60 21.39 -33.96
CA ASP A 556 51.94 21.75 -33.42
C ASP A 556 52.32 23.25 -33.39
N HIS A 557 53.06 23.85 -32.43
CA HIS A 557 53.91 23.42 -31.32
C HIS A 557 53.99 24.62 -30.35
N ASP A 558 53.89 24.41 -29.03
CA ASP A 558 54.88 24.90 -28.03
C ASP A 558 54.36 24.71 -26.60
N SER A 559 55.03 23.82 -25.87
CA SER A 559 55.08 23.81 -24.40
C SER A 559 56.37 24.49 -23.95
N PRO A 560 56.40 25.10 -22.76
CA PRO A 560 57.14 24.47 -21.64
C PRO A 560 56.28 24.38 -20.36
N ILE A 561 56.25 23.25 -19.62
CA ILE A 561 57.18 22.82 -18.53
C ILE A 561 56.98 23.68 -17.27
N LEU A 562 56.74 23.21 -16.03
CA LEU A 562 56.89 21.92 -15.33
C LEU A 562 56.11 21.94 -14.00
N GLU A 563 55.76 20.73 -13.52
CA GLU A 563 55.83 20.22 -12.13
C GLU A 563 55.50 21.12 -10.92
N ASN A 564 54.55 20.71 -10.06
CA ASN A 564 54.85 19.77 -8.97
C ASN A 564 53.63 19.51 -8.05
N GLU A 565 53.53 18.23 -7.67
CA GLU A 565 53.16 17.65 -6.36
C GLU A 565 51.93 18.14 -5.54
N GLN A 566 51.17 17.12 -5.10
CA GLN A 566 50.15 17.10 -4.03
C GLN A 566 50.72 17.53 -2.64
N PRO A 567 50.00 17.54 -1.48
CA PRO A 567 48.65 17.03 -1.16
C PRO A 567 47.79 17.86 -0.15
N TYR A 568 46.60 17.33 0.16
CA TYR A 568 45.84 17.36 1.43
C TYR A 568 46.02 18.52 2.45
N ASP A 569 44.91 19.19 2.78
CA ASP A 569 44.32 19.34 4.14
C ASP A 569 42.97 20.08 3.95
N GLY A 570 41.83 19.69 4.53
CA GLY A 570 41.64 19.44 5.94
C GLY A 570 41.03 20.68 6.59
N ARG A 571 39.72 20.93 6.37
CA ARG A 571 38.81 21.67 7.28
C ARG A 571 37.35 21.48 6.90
#